data_AF-A0A969N0I4-F1
#
_entry.id   AF-A0A969N0I4-F1
#
_cell.length_a   1.000
_cell.length_b   1.000
_cell.length_c   1.000
_cell.angle_alpha   90.00
_cell.angle_beta   90.00
_cell.angle_gamma   90.00
#
_symmetry.space_group_name_H-M   'P 1'
#
loop_
_entity.id
_entity.type
_entity.pdbx_description
1 polymer ?
#
loop_
_entity_poly.entity_id
_entity_poly.type
_entity_poly.pdbx_seq_one_letter_code
_entity_poly.pdbx_strand_id
1 'polypeptide(L)'
;MATLLFYEYSIISRNYSLGVFLLFLFCVFYSRNKESYITFGIILALLANVNAFVLIASFVIFLGLLIQAFCNYKQYLNSGSKCRNLWIGAAIAALGWVVSVIQIGRVADEVKVLNTVSAGAIETAQENGTTQIFVEESRKLILELTSIWRSYVPISDVSLEHFWNENFLIDSTMDDIFHISGSEIGKFLALILTVVIVVISLRLLSNHFLGFFIYGVSTLSIVLFNYSALDPKLRHHGHLFILLIVGLWLISSSQHMSNSLKQQNSVQLRWMSHWLSVFLCLQLVAGVYAYSMDLLRPFSVMKLAADYLQSHELQEHFILGHRYRQASVLAGYLDREIFYAESQQLGSFWSRREKEIKSEKKLLNAVQEVRRQNNSDVVLVLTKPINFPVELNIVELESFEGAIESSESAVYLYLARNLIVE
;
A
#
# COMPACT_ATOMS: atom_id res chain seq x y z
N MET A 1 0.55 7.77 -15.11
CA MET A 1 -0.81 7.93 -14.56
C MET A 1 -1.57 6.61 -14.55
N ALA A 2 -1.45 5.75 -15.58
CA ALA A 2 -2.37 4.62 -15.72
C ALA A 2 -2.24 3.50 -14.68
N THR A 3 -1.06 2.98 -14.34
CA THR A 3 -1.00 1.90 -13.33
C THR A 3 -1.50 2.37 -11.99
N LEU A 4 -0.98 3.49 -11.50
CA LEU A 4 -1.38 4.02 -10.20
C LEU A 4 -2.84 4.48 -10.18
N LEU A 5 -3.30 5.24 -11.18
CA LEU A 5 -4.67 5.78 -11.16
C LEU A 5 -5.71 4.88 -11.81
N PHE A 6 -5.46 4.22 -12.94
CA PHE A 6 -6.46 3.31 -13.54
C PHE A 6 -6.51 1.95 -12.84
N TYR A 7 -5.39 1.44 -12.30
CA TYR A 7 -5.38 0.12 -11.67
C TYR A 7 -5.36 0.19 -10.14
N GLU A 8 -4.24 0.60 -9.53
CA GLU A 8 -4.05 0.55 -8.08
C GLU A 8 -5.01 1.43 -7.27
N TYR A 9 -5.41 2.59 -7.80
CA TYR A 9 -6.26 3.55 -7.08
C TYR A 9 -7.70 3.61 -7.59
N SER A 10 -8.02 3.04 -8.76
CA SER A 10 -9.41 2.99 -9.27
C SER A 10 -10.04 1.61 -9.23
N ILE A 11 -9.29 0.54 -9.53
CA ILE A 11 -9.83 -0.83 -9.57
C ILE A 11 -9.73 -1.49 -8.20
N ILE A 12 -8.60 -1.33 -7.52
CA ILE A 12 -8.45 -1.84 -6.15
C ILE A 12 -9.21 -0.90 -5.21
N SER A 13 -10.34 -1.37 -4.66
CA SER A 13 -11.24 -0.61 -3.77
C SER A 13 -10.51 -0.17 -2.49
N ARG A 14 -9.94 1.04 -2.52
CA ARG A 14 -9.19 1.67 -1.42
C ARG A 14 -9.36 3.18 -1.46
N ASN A 15 -9.05 3.82 -0.34
CA ASN A 15 -9.20 5.26 -0.15
C ASN A 15 -8.04 6.11 -0.72
N TYR A 16 -7.08 5.54 -1.45
CA TYR A 16 -5.94 6.29 -2.00
C TYR A 16 -6.36 7.32 -3.06
N SER A 17 -7.39 7.01 -3.86
CA SER A 17 -7.94 7.93 -4.87
C SER A 17 -8.45 9.24 -4.26
N LEU A 18 -9.10 9.16 -3.10
CA LEU A 18 -9.56 10.34 -2.35
C LEU A 18 -8.38 11.23 -1.93
N GLY A 19 -7.26 10.61 -1.53
CA GLY A 19 -6.02 11.33 -1.21
C GLY A 19 -5.45 12.08 -2.40
N VAL A 20 -5.39 11.44 -3.57
CA VAL A 20 -4.93 12.10 -4.81
C VAL A 20 -5.87 13.23 -5.21
N PHE A 21 -7.19 13.02 -5.15
CA PHE A 21 -8.19 14.05 -5.43
C PHE A 21 -7.97 15.29 -4.56
N LEU A 22 -7.81 15.13 -3.25
CA LEU A 22 -7.61 16.24 -2.33
C LEU A 22 -6.26 16.96 -2.54
N LEU A 23 -5.20 16.23 -2.89
CA LEU A 23 -3.91 16.84 -3.26
C LEU A 23 -4.03 17.70 -4.53
N PHE A 24 -4.76 17.23 -5.53
CA PHE A 24 -5.00 18.02 -6.75
C PHE A 24 -5.94 19.20 -6.48
N LEU A 25 -6.95 19.02 -5.62
CA LEU A 25 -7.81 20.10 -5.18
C LEU A 25 -7.00 21.20 -4.48
N PHE A 26 -6.05 20.83 -3.63
CA PHE A 26 -5.09 21.76 -3.04
C PHE A 26 -4.31 22.53 -4.12
N CYS A 27 -3.73 21.84 -5.11
CA CYS A 27 -3.01 22.48 -6.21
C CYS A 27 -3.88 23.47 -6.99
N VAL A 28 -5.14 23.13 -7.28
CA VAL A 28 -6.09 24.00 -7.99
C VAL A 28 -6.37 25.27 -7.20
N PHE A 29 -6.70 25.16 -5.91
CA PHE A 29 -6.96 26.33 -5.08
C PHE A 29 -5.71 27.17 -4.85
N TYR A 30 -4.55 26.53 -4.65
CA TYR A 30 -3.27 27.22 -4.53
C TYR A 30 -2.93 28.03 -5.78
N SER A 31 -3.21 27.47 -6.96
CA SER A 31 -2.97 28.13 -8.25
C SER A 31 -3.88 29.34 -8.47
N ARG A 32 -5.11 29.31 -7.95
CA ARG A 32 -6.10 30.38 -8.12
C ARG A 32 -5.93 31.50 -7.09
N ASN A 33 -5.77 31.14 -5.82
CA ASN A 33 -5.65 32.09 -4.73
C ASN A 33 -4.79 31.52 -3.59
N LYS A 34 -3.53 31.95 -3.58
CA LYS A 34 -2.50 31.55 -2.59
C LYS A 34 -2.81 31.97 -1.16
N GLU A 35 -3.81 32.82 -0.94
CA GLU A 35 -4.18 33.32 0.39
C GLU A 35 -5.47 32.68 0.94
N SER A 36 -5.96 31.60 0.32
CA SER A 36 -7.17 30.87 0.74
C SER A 36 -6.92 29.97 1.96
N TYR A 37 -6.38 30.52 3.06
CA TYR A 37 -5.90 29.75 4.21
C TYR A 37 -6.95 28.85 4.86
N ILE A 38 -8.21 29.29 4.94
CA ILE A 38 -9.31 28.49 5.48
C ILE A 38 -9.57 27.29 4.58
N THR A 39 -9.61 27.50 3.26
CA THR A 39 -9.76 26.42 2.28
C THR A 39 -8.60 25.42 2.36
N PHE A 40 -7.36 25.90 2.50
CA PHE A 40 -6.22 25.02 2.72
C PHE A 40 -6.34 24.24 4.02
N GLY A 41 -6.75 24.89 5.12
CA GLY A 41 -6.99 24.22 6.40
C GLY A 41 -7.99 23.08 6.28
N ILE A 42 -9.12 23.30 5.59
CA ILE A 42 -10.14 22.26 5.35
C ILE A 42 -9.57 21.11 4.52
N ILE A 43 -8.89 21.40 3.40
CA ILE A 43 -8.32 20.35 2.54
C ILE A 43 -7.27 19.54 3.30
N LEU A 44 -6.42 20.18 4.10
CA LEU A 44 -5.39 19.51 4.90
C LEU A 44 -6.00 18.65 6.01
N ALA A 45 -7.07 19.12 6.66
CA ALA A 45 -7.80 18.34 7.65
C ALA A 45 -8.46 17.10 7.03
N LEU A 46 -9.00 17.21 5.81
CA LEU A 46 -9.54 16.06 5.08
C LEU A 46 -8.43 15.09 4.67
N LEU A 47 -7.31 15.58 4.12
CA LEU A 47 -6.15 14.76 3.77
C LEU A 47 -5.63 13.94 4.96
N ALA A 48 -5.55 14.57 6.13
CA ALA A 48 -5.14 13.92 7.37
C ALA A 48 -5.95 12.68 7.77
N ASN A 49 -7.20 12.58 7.30
CA ASN A 49 -8.15 11.54 7.68
C ASN A 49 -8.44 10.55 6.54
N VAL A 50 -7.65 10.57 5.46
CA VAL A 50 -7.76 9.57 4.39
C VAL A 50 -6.86 8.36 4.70
N ASN A 51 -5.55 8.53 4.75
CA ASN A 51 -4.60 7.46 5.08
C ASN A 51 -3.28 8.04 5.60
N ALA A 52 -2.40 7.18 6.12
CA ALA A 52 -1.13 7.58 6.74
C ALA A 52 -0.20 8.37 5.80
N PHE A 53 -0.16 8.05 4.50
CA PHE A 53 0.73 8.71 3.54
C PHE A 53 0.31 10.16 3.28
N VAL A 54 -0.99 10.38 3.08
CA VAL A 54 -1.50 11.74 2.87
C VAL A 54 -1.66 12.51 4.17
N LEU A 55 -1.72 11.85 5.33
CA LEU A 55 -1.51 12.48 6.64
C LEU A 55 -0.11 13.10 6.72
N ILE A 56 0.94 12.33 6.41
CA ILE A 56 2.32 12.83 6.35
C ILE A 56 2.41 14.01 5.38
N ALA A 57 1.89 13.85 4.15
CA ALA A 57 1.89 14.92 3.16
C ALA A 57 1.14 16.18 3.64
N SER A 58 0.00 16.03 4.33
CA SER A 58 -0.77 17.17 4.85
C SER A 58 0.04 17.99 5.86
N PHE A 59 0.79 17.31 6.74
CA PHE A 59 1.64 17.97 7.72
C PHE A 59 2.80 18.72 7.05
N VAL A 60 3.45 18.09 6.06
CA VAL A 60 4.54 18.71 5.30
C VAL A 60 4.05 19.92 4.49
N ILE A 61 2.90 19.82 3.82
CA ILE A 61 2.30 20.93 3.07
C ILE A 61 2.01 22.09 4.02
N PHE A 62 1.39 21.82 5.17
CA PHE A 62 1.13 22.85 6.19
C PHE A 62 2.42 23.54 6.66
N LEU A 63 3.46 22.77 6.99
CA LEU A 63 4.73 23.32 7.43
C LEU A 63 5.36 24.20 6.35
N GLY A 64 5.32 23.76 5.09
CA GLY A 64 5.77 24.56 3.95
C GLY A 64 5.01 25.89 3.81
N LEU A 65 3.67 25.85 3.96
CA LEU A 65 2.84 27.05 3.94
C LEU A 65 3.12 27.98 5.13
N LEU A 66 3.33 27.43 6.33
CA LEU A 66 3.69 28.21 7.52
C LEU A 66 5.04 28.90 7.35
N ILE A 67 6.06 28.19 6.85
CA ILE A 67 7.38 28.78 6.57
C ILE A 67 7.23 29.90 5.55
N GLN A 68 6.47 29.68 4.47
CA GLN A 68 6.23 30.71 3.47
C GLN A 68 5.45 31.92 4.03
N ALA A 69 4.49 31.71 4.93
CA ALA A 69 3.77 32.78 5.61
C ALA A 69 4.71 33.56 6.55
N PHE A 70 5.57 32.87 7.30
CA PHE A 70 6.53 33.48 8.21
C PHE A 70 7.60 34.29 7.46
N CYS A 71 8.13 33.79 6.33
CA CYS A 71 9.05 34.57 5.50
C CYS A 71 8.42 35.87 4.97
N ASN A 72 7.10 35.88 4.76
CA ASN A 72 6.35 37.04 4.29
C ASN A 72 5.61 37.78 5.43
N TYR A 73 5.99 37.58 6.70
CA TYR A 73 5.23 38.05 7.87
C TYR A 73 4.89 39.56 7.85
N LYS A 74 5.81 40.40 7.33
CA LYS A 74 5.62 41.86 7.24
C LYS A 74 4.40 42.26 6.41
N GLN A 75 4.09 41.48 5.37
CA GLN A 75 2.91 41.70 4.52
C GLN A 75 1.61 41.34 5.25
N TYR A 76 1.66 40.39 6.20
CA TYR A 76 0.49 39.94 6.97
C TYR A 76 0.15 40.85 8.14
N LEU A 77 1.15 41.45 8.79
CA LEU A 77 0.92 42.41 9.88
C LEU A 77 0.07 43.61 9.44
N ASN A 78 0.18 44.02 8.18
CA ASN A 78 -0.58 45.14 7.61
C ASN A 78 -2.04 44.77 7.22
N SER A 79 -2.43 43.49 7.32
CA SER A 79 -3.75 43.02 6.90
C SER A 79 -4.34 42.06 7.95
N GLY A 80 -5.03 42.63 8.94
CA GLY A 80 -5.58 41.89 10.08
C GLY A 80 -6.53 40.74 9.70
N SER A 81 -7.30 40.87 8.61
CA SER A 81 -8.19 39.81 8.12
C SER A 81 -7.44 38.60 7.57
N LYS A 82 -6.28 38.80 6.92
CA LYS A 82 -5.44 37.72 6.39
C LYS A 82 -4.78 36.93 7.51
N CYS A 83 -4.25 37.63 8.52
CA CYS A 83 -3.67 37.00 9.70
C CYS A 83 -4.71 36.14 10.44
N ARG A 84 -5.93 36.66 10.61
CA ARG A 84 -7.04 35.89 11.21
C ARG A 84 -7.37 34.62 10.41
N ASN A 85 -7.49 34.73 9.09
CA ASN A 85 -7.80 33.58 8.23
C ASN A 85 -6.70 32.51 8.26
N LEU A 86 -5.42 32.91 8.36
CA LEU A 86 -4.29 32.00 8.52
C LEU A 86 -4.43 31.17 9.80
N TRP A 87 -4.68 31.80 10.94
CA TRP A 87 -4.84 31.11 12.23
C TRP A 87 -6.08 30.22 12.26
N ILE A 88 -7.21 30.66 11.67
CA ILE A 88 -8.41 29.81 11.53
C ILE A 88 -8.09 28.57 10.69
N GLY A 89 -7.44 28.75 9.54
CA GLY A 89 -7.02 27.63 8.69
C GLY A 89 -6.08 26.66 9.41
N ALA A 90 -5.12 27.19 10.17
CA ALA A 90 -4.20 26.39 10.98
C ALA A 90 -4.92 25.60 12.08
N ALA A 91 -5.88 26.21 12.77
CA ALA A 91 -6.69 25.53 13.77
C ALA A 91 -7.52 24.39 13.17
N ILE A 92 -8.10 24.58 11.97
CA ILE A 92 -8.84 23.54 11.25
C ILE A 92 -7.92 22.36 10.89
N ALA A 93 -6.74 22.63 10.33
CA ALA A 93 -5.77 21.59 10.00
C ALA A 93 -5.32 20.81 11.25
N ALA A 94 -5.00 21.52 12.34
CA ALA A 94 -4.60 20.92 13.60
C ALA A 94 -5.69 20.03 14.19
N LEU A 95 -6.96 20.46 14.14
CA LEU A 95 -8.10 19.65 14.56
C LEU A 95 -8.18 18.36 13.73
N GLY A 96 -8.00 18.44 12.42
CA GLY A 96 -7.96 17.27 11.53
C GLY A 96 -6.88 16.25 11.94
N TRP A 97 -5.68 16.71 12.33
CA TRP A 97 -4.62 15.82 12.83
C TRP A 97 -4.93 15.22 14.18
N VAL A 98 -5.50 16.00 15.11
CA VAL A 98 -5.92 15.48 16.42
C VAL A 98 -6.92 14.34 16.23
N VAL A 99 -7.90 14.50 15.36
CA VAL A 99 -8.86 13.44 15.03
C VAL A 99 -8.14 12.20 14.46
N SER A 100 -7.23 12.40 13.51
CA SER A 100 -6.45 11.30 12.90
C SER A 100 -5.61 10.54 13.94
N VAL A 101 -4.92 11.25 14.84
CA VAL A 101 -4.13 10.64 15.92
C VAL A 101 -5.01 9.88 16.90
N ILE A 102 -6.20 10.40 17.25
CA ILE A 102 -7.16 9.68 18.11
C ILE A 102 -7.64 8.39 17.42
N GLN A 103 -7.95 8.44 16.11
CA GLN A 103 -8.36 7.27 15.33
C GLN A 103 -7.26 6.20 15.31
N ILE A 104 -6.01 6.60 15.06
CA ILE A 104 -4.86 5.69 15.07
C ILE A 104 -4.62 5.12 16.47
N GLY A 105 -4.69 5.96 17.51
CA GLY A 105 -4.44 5.58 18.91
C GLY A 105 -5.38 4.48 19.39
N ARG A 106 -6.67 4.57 19.06
CA ARG A 106 -7.68 3.54 19.41
C ARG A 106 -7.30 2.15 18.92
N VAL A 107 -6.71 2.05 17.72
CA VAL A 107 -6.28 0.78 17.14
C VAL A 107 -4.89 0.37 17.65
N ALA A 108 -4.01 1.34 17.92
CA ALA A 108 -2.64 1.10 18.38
C ALA A 108 -2.59 0.49 19.79
N ASP A 109 -3.51 0.88 20.67
CA ASP A 109 -3.61 0.28 22.01
C ASP A 109 -4.00 -1.21 21.96
N GLU A 110 -4.78 -1.62 20.95
CA GLU A 110 -5.10 -3.03 20.70
C GLU A 110 -3.91 -3.82 20.10
N VAL A 111 -3.03 -3.15 19.35
CA VAL A 111 -1.86 -3.79 18.71
C VAL A 111 -0.64 -3.83 19.64
N LYS A 112 -0.48 -2.86 20.56
CA LYS A 112 0.62 -2.87 21.55
C LYS A 112 0.59 -4.10 22.47
N VAL A 113 -0.59 -4.60 22.80
CA VAL A 113 -0.77 -5.85 23.58
C VAL A 113 -0.18 -7.07 22.85
N LEU A 114 -0.16 -7.07 21.51
CA LEU A 114 0.48 -8.11 20.70
C LEU A 114 2.00 -7.92 20.62
N ASN A 115 2.46 -6.67 20.54
CA ASN A 115 3.88 -6.38 20.39
C ASN A 115 4.71 -6.66 21.67
N THR A 116 4.10 -6.60 22.85
CA THR A 116 4.70 -7.07 24.10
C THR A 116 4.89 -8.59 24.13
N VAL A 117 4.14 -9.35 23.33
CA VAL A 117 4.30 -10.81 23.17
C VAL A 117 5.31 -11.15 22.06
N SER A 118 5.48 -10.27 21.06
CA SER A 118 6.56 -10.40 20.06
C SER A 118 7.92 -9.86 20.53
N ALA A 119 8.04 -9.42 21.78
CA ALA A 119 9.35 -9.21 22.42
C ALA A 119 10.22 -10.48 22.40
N GLY A 120 9.62 -11.68 22.23
CA GLY A 120 10.36 -12.92 21.96
C GLY A 120 11.06 -12.99 20.58
N ALA A 121 10.78 -12.08 19.65
CA ALA A 121 11.56 -11.97 18.41
C ALA A 121 12.90 -11.25 18.62
N ILE A 122 13.03 -10.46 19.70
CA ILE A 122 14.30 -9.86 20.12
C ILE A 122 15.22 -10.94 20.71
N GLU A 123 14.67 -12.01 21.30
CA GLU A 123 15.48 -13.15 21.78
C GLU A 123 16.16 -13.90 20.62
N THR A 124 15.51 -14.05 19.46
CA THR A 124 16.16 -14.61 18.25
C THR A 124 17.20 -13.68 17.60
N ALA A 125 17.14 -12.37 17.85
CA ALA A 125 18.17 -11.44 17.36
C ALA A 125 19.44 -11.46 18.23
N GLN A 126 19.36 -12.01 19.43
CA GLN A 126 20.46 -12.05 20.39
C GLN A 126 21.44 -13.21 20.15
N GLU A 127 21.07 -14.18 19.31
CA GLU A 127 21.95 -15.28 18.85
C GLU A 127 22.73 -14.97 17.56
N ASN A 128 22.28 -13.98 16.78
CA ASN A 128 22.89 -13.62 15.50
C ASN A 128 23.92 -12.50 15.71
N GLY A 129 25.20 -12.78 15.49
CA GLY A 129 26.29 -11.82 15.69
C GLY A 129 26.09 -10.47 14.96
N THR A 130 26.76 -9.42 15.44
CA THR A 130 26.63 -8.01 14.97
C THR A 130 26.68 -7.83 13.44
N THR A 131 27.43 -8.66 12.73
CA THR A 131 27.53 -8.62 11.26
C THR A 131 26.21 -8.99 10.57
N GLN A 132 25.45 -9.96 11.07
CA GLN A 132 24.19 -10.38 10.45
C GLN A 132 23.09 -9.32 10.62
N ILE A 133 23.05 -8.66 11.78
CA ILE A 133 22.14 -7.54 12.05
C ILE A 133 22.43 -6.39 11.07
N PHE A 134 23.69 -6.03 10.89
CA PHE A 134 24.09 -4.97 9.96
C PHE A 134 23.69 -5.28 8.51
N VAL A 135 23.89 -6.53 8.07
CA VAL A 135 23.51 -6.97 6.72
C VAL A 135 22.00 -6.90 6.52
N GLU A 136 21.19 -7.36 7.48
CA GLU A 136 19.74 -7.35 7.34
C GLU A 136 19.16 -5.93 7.36
N GLU A 137 19.67 -5.05 8.23
CA GLU A 137 19.28 -3.63 8.24
C GLU A 137 19.69 -2.91 6.95
N SER A 138 20.86 -3.23 6.41
CA SER A 138 21.32 -2.70 5.12
C SER A 138 20.43 -3.16 3.98
N ARG A 139 20.05 -4.44 3.96
CA ARG A 139 19.14 -5.03 2.96
C ARG A 139 17.78 -4.35 3.00
N LYS A 140 17.23 -4.18 4.21
CA LYS A 140 15.96 -3.48 4.44
C LYS A 140 16.03 -2.05 3.93
N LEU A 141 17.08 -1.31 4.26
CA LEU A 141 17.27 0.06 3.78
C LEU A 141 17.36 0.14 2.25
N ILE A 142 18.09 -0.77 1.60
CA ILE A 142 18.18 -0.84 0.13
C ILE A 142 16.80 -1.09 -0.50
N LEU A 143 16.00 -2.01 0.06
CA LEU A 143 14.64 -2.26 -0.41
C LEU A 143 13.74 -1.02 -0.29
N GLU A 144 13.83 -0.30 0.83
CA GLU A 144 13.07 0.94 1.02
C GLU A 144 13.50 2.06 0.07
N LEU A 145 14.79 2.21 -0.19
CA LEU A 145 15.28 3.21 -1.15
C LEU A 145 14.85 2.85 -2.57
N THR A 146 14.99 1.59 -2.97
CA THR A 146 14.56 1.12 -4.30
C THR A 146 13.04 1.18 -4.48
N SER A 147 12.26 1.28 -3.39
CA SER A 147 10.83 1.55 -3.46
C SER A 147 10.48 2.90 -4.11
N ILE A 148 11.40 3.87 -4.02
CA ILE A 148 11.26 5.14 -4.76
C ILE A 148 11.25 4.81 -6.25
N TRP A 149 12.23 4.07 -6.78
CA TRP A 149 12.22 3.63 -8.18
C TRP A 149 10.89 2.94 -8.57
N ARG A 150 10.40 2.01 -7.74
CA ARG A 150 9.11 1.33 -7.97
C ARG A 150 7.93 2.29 -8.14
N SER A 151 7.90 3.39 -7.39
CA SER A 151 6.82 4.37 -7.50
C SER A 151 6.77 5.10 -8.84
N TYR A 152 7.93 5.29 -9.48
CA TYR A 152 8.07 6.00 -10.74
C TYR A 152 7.89 5.07 -11.93
N VAL A 153 8.45 3.86 -11.84
CA VAL A 153 8.47 2.84 -12.90
C VAL A 153 7.86 1.54 -12.36
N PRO A 154 6.53 1.44 -12.23
CA PRO A 154 5.83 0.27 -11.71
C PRO A 154 5.68 -0.80 -12.79
N ILE A 155 6.77 -1.15 -13.47
CA ILE A 155 6.78 -2.20 -14.50
C ILE A 155 7.12 -3.51 -13.82
N SER A 156 6.17 -4.45 -13.85
CA SER A 156 6.38 -5.82 -13.42
C SER A 156 7.08 -6.63 -14.51
N ASP A 157 7.68 -7.76 -14.15
CA ASP A 157 8.10 -8.75 -15.13
C ASP A 157 6.86 -9.42 -15.76
N VAL A 158 6.82 -9.46 -17.09
CA VAL A 158 5.70 -9.95 -17.91
C VAL A 158 5.63 -11.48 -17.89
N SER A 159 6.73 -12.15 -17.53
CA SER A 159 6.79 -13.62 -17.41
C SER A 159 6.14 -14.15 -16.12
N LEU A 160 5.81 -13.26 -15.17
CA LEU A 160 5.28 -13.64 -13.87
C LEU A 160 3.78 -13.91 -13.90
N GLU A 161 3.39 -15.05 -13.35
CA GLU A 161 2.01 -15.36 -13.02
C GLU A 161 1.46 -14.41 -11.96
N HIS A 162 2.27 -14.08 -10.95
CA HIS A 162 1.95 -13.10 -9.90
C HIS A 162 2.70 -11.79 -10.14
N PHE A 163 2.27 -11.01 -11.13
CA PHE A 163 2.95 -9.75 -11.48
C PHE A 163 2.73 -8.63 -10.43
N TRP A 164 1.72 -8.76 -9.57
CA TRP A 164 1.25 -7.67 -8.72
C TRP A 164 2.17 -7.41 -7.51
N ASN A 165 2.59 -6.15 -7.32
CA ASN A 165 3.67 -5.65 -6.44
C ASN A 165 5.11 -5.91 -6.86
N GLU A 166 5.33 -6.62 -7.97
CA GLU A 166 6.66 -6.95 -8.45
C GLU A 166 7.24 -5.83 -9.32
N ASN A 167 8.57 -5.72 -9.34
CA ASN A 167 9.30 -4.80 -10.20
C ASN A 167 10.42 -5.50 -10.95
N PHE A 168 10.46 -5.31 -12.27
CA PHE A 168 11.39 -6.01 -13.16
C PHE A 168 12.89 -5.85 -12.82
N LEU A 169 13.31 -4.84 -12.05
CA LEU A 169 14.72 -4.71 -11.61
C LEU A 169 14.97 -5.26 -10.21
N ILE A 170 13.96 -5.24 -9.34
CA ILE A 170 14.15 -5.45 -7.90
C ILE A 170 13.72 -6.84 -7.49
N ASP A 171 12.66 -7.36 -8.12
CA ASP A 171 12.11 -8.67 -7.85
C ASP A 171 12.36 -9.57 -9.07
N SER A 172 12.94 -10.74 -8.85
CA SER A 172 13.05 -11.79 -9.86
C SER A 172 12.75 -13.14 -9.25
N THR A 173 12.31 -14.04 -10.13
CA THR A 173 11.85 -15.39 -9.80
C THR A 173 12.64 -16.48 -10.51
N MET A 174 13.73 -16.16 -11.20
CA MET A 174 14.54 -17.14 -11.94
C MET A 174 15.98 -17.16 -11.44
N ASP A 175 16.40 -18.30 -10.87
CA ASP A 175 17.76 -18.63 -10.42
C ASP A 175 18.76 -18.82 -11.60
N ASP A 176 18.67 -18.02 -12.66
CA ASP A 176 19.59 -18.09 -13.79
C ASP A 176 20.68 -17.00 -13.72
N ILE A 177 21.92 -17.46 -13.86
CA ILE A 177 23.20 -16.79 -13.56
C ILE A 177 23.45 -15.47 -14.34
N PHE A 178 22.62 -15.13 -15.35
CA PHE A 178 22.87 -14.02 -16.26
C PHE A 178 21.80 -12.92 -16.32
N HIS A 179 20.78 -12.92 -15.44
CA HIS A 179 19.76 -11.88 -15.45
C HIS A 179 20.04 -10.73 -14.47
N ILE A 180 19.94 -9.48 -14.97
CA ILE A 180 20.03 -8.23 -14.18
C ILE A 180 18.78 -8.05 -13.30
N SER A 181 17.67 -8.74 -13.61
CA SER A 181 16.43 -8.69 -12.85
C SER A 181 16.57 -9.43 -11.51
N GLY A 182 16.24 -8.77 -10.40
CA GLY A 182 16.16 -9.29 -9.02
C GLY A 182 17.44 -9.88 -8.39
N SER A 183 18.53 -9.92 -9.15
CA SER A 183 19.88 -10.08 -8.60
C SER A 183 20.28 -8.86 -7.76
N GLU A 184 21.31 -9.02 -6.92
CA GLU A 184 21.88 -7.89 -6.16
C GLU A 184 22.35 -6.75 -7.09
N ILE A 185 22.69 -7.08 -8.34
CA ILE A 185 23.02 -6.12 -9.40
C ILE A 185 21.79 -5.29 -9.80
N GLY A 186 20.62 -5.92 -9.96
CA GLY A 186 19.36 -5.25 -10.28
C GLY A 186 18.93 -4.26 -9.20
N LYS A 187 19.02 -4.68 -7.93
CA LYS A 187 18.76 -3.82 -6.77
C LYS A 187 19.72 -2.64 -6.72
N PHE A 188 21.01 -2.88 -7.00
CA PHE A 188 22.02 -1.82 -7.05
C PHE A 188 21.76 -0.84 -8.20
N LEU A 189 21.37 -1.33 -9.38
CA LEU A 189 20.98 -0.48 -10.51
C LEU A 189 19.73 0.35 -10.16
N ALA A 190 18.71 -0.25 -9.55
CA ALA A 190 17.51 0.46 -9.09
C ALA A 190 17.84 1.53 -8.04
N LEU A 191 18.85 1.30 -7.18
CA LEU A 191 19.35 2.28 -6.23
C LEU A 191 20.02 3.46 -6.93
N ILE A 192 20.89 3.21 -7.90
CA ILE A 192 21.51 4.28 -8.71
C ILE A 192 20.42 5.10 -9.41
N LEU A 193 19.47 4.43 -10.06
CA LEU A 193 18.37 5.10 -10.76
C LEU A 193 17.48 5.89 -9.80
N THR A 194 17.26 5.39 -8.58
CA THR A 194 16.57 6.13 -7.51
C THR A 194 17.28 7.44 -7.20
N VAL A 195 18.60 7.40 -6.98
CA VAL A 195 19.40 8.60 -6.68
C VAL A 195 19.30 9.60 -7.84
N VAL A 196 19.42 9.12 -9.08
CA VAL A 196 19.28 9.95 -10.28
C VAL A 196 17.90 10.62 -10.31
N ILE A 197 16.82 9.87 -10.07
CA ILE A 197 15.45 10.40 -10.07
C ILE A 197 15.27 11.47 -8.99
N VAL A 198 15.73 11.21 -7.77
CA VAL A 198 15.59 12.13 -6.64
C VAL A 198 16.40 13.41 -6.89
N VAL A 199 17.66 13.28 -7.34
CA VAL A 199 18.54 14.43 -7.63
C VAL A 199 17.97 15.28 -8.76
N ILE A 200 17.55 14.68 -9.87
CA ILE A 200 16.94 15.40 -10.99
C ILE A 200 15.66 16.09 -10.53
N SER A 201 14.78 15.39 -9.80
CA SER A 201 13.52 15.96 -9.31
C SER A 201 13.74 17.14 -8.36
N LEU A 202 14.67 17.02 -7.40
CA LEU A 202 15.05 18.12 -6.51
C LEU A 202 15.65 19.30 -7.27
N ARG A 203 16.50 19.04 -8.28
CA ARG A 203 17.07 20.09 -9.14
C ARG A 203 16.00 20.79 -9.99
N LEU A 204 15.03 20.06 -10.51
CA LEU A 204 13.89 20.62 -11.23
C LEU A 204 13.01 21.47 -10.30
N LEU A 205 12.92 21.09 -9.02
CA LEU A 205 12.09 21.79 -8.05
C LEU A 205 12.78 22.95 -7.33
N SER A 206 14.12 23.08 -7.42
CA SER A 206 14.93 24.00 -6.60
C SER A 206 14.56 25.48 -6.76
N ASN A 207 13.92 25.84 -7.87
CA ASN A 207 13.52 27.23 -8.15
C ASN A 207 12.18 27.62 -7.49
N HIS A 208 11.53 26.71 -6.78
CA HIS A 208 10.27 26.96 -6.08
C HIS A 208 10.28 26.29 -4.71
N PHE A 209 10.53 27.09 -3.66
CA PHE A 209 10.67 26.64 -2.28
C PHE A 209 9.61 25.62 -1.86
N LEU A 210 8.32 25.96 -2.02
CA LEU A 210 7.23 25.09 -1.56
C LEU A 210 7.20 23.75 -2.30
N GLY A 211 7.51 23.74 -3.60
CA GLY A 211 7.52 22.51 -4.40
C GLY A 211 8.70 21.62 -4.03
N PHE A 212 9.88 22.21 -3.89
CA PHE A 212 11.09 21.54 -3.39
C PHE A 212 10.87 20.96 -1.99
N PHE A 213 10.32 21.76 -1.08
CA PHE A 213 10.08 21.38 0.31
C PHE A 213 9.07 20.24 0.41
N ILE A 214 7.91 20.37 -0.25
CA ILE A 214 6.88 19.32 -0.24
C ILE A 214 7.44 18.00 -0.77
N TYR A 215 8.10 18.02 -1.92
CA TYR A 215 8.64 16.80 -2.51
C TYR A 215 9.74 16.18 -1.66
N GLY A 216 10.76 16.96 -1.26
CA GLY A 216 11.91 16.46 -0.53
C GLY A 216 11.55 15.94 0.85
N VAL A 217 10.83 16.75 1.64
CA VAL A 217 10.48 16.39 3.03
C VAL A 217 9.45 15.29 3.06
N SER A 218 8.45 15.28 2.17
CA SER A 218 7.46 14.18 2.14
C SER A 218 8.09 12.87 1.67
N THR A 219 8.98 12.91 0.67
CA THR A 219 9.72 11.71 0.21
C THR A 219 10.53 11.11 1.35
N LEU A 220 11.31 11.93 2.04
CA LEU A 220 12.08 11.48 3.21
C LEU A 220 11.16 10.91 4.30
N SER A 221 10.08 11.60 4.63
CA SER A 221 9.15 11.20 5.69
C SER A 221 8.44 9.88 5.36
N ILE A 222 8.02 9.68 4.10
CA ILE A 222 7.35 8.45 3.65
C ILE A 222 8.34 7.27 3.66
N VAL A 223 9.59 7.47 3.21
CA VAL A 223 10.63 6.42 3.25
C VAL A 223 10.93 6.02 4.70
N LEU A 224 11.08 6.99 5.61
CA LEU A 224 11.30 6.71 7.04
C LEU A 224 10.11 5.99 7.68
N PHE A 225 8.89 6.38 7.30
CA PHE A 225 7.66 5.72 7.75
C PHE A 225 7.59 4.28 7.26
N ASN A 226 7.87 4.03 5.98
CA ASN A 226 7.86 2.67 5.42
C ASN A 226 8.95 1.78 6.02
N TYR A 227 10.16 2.32 6.21
CA TYR A 227 11.23 1.61 6.92
C TYR A 227 10.81 1.16 8.34
N SER A 228 9.96 1.94 9.00
CA SER A 228 9.42 1.60 10.32
C SER A 228 8.20 0.66 10.25
N ALA A 229 7.54 0.56 9.10
CA ALA A 229 6.35 -0.26 8.89
C ALA A 229 6.71 -1.70 8.47
N LEU A 230 5.85 -2.66 8.82
CA LEU A 230 6.16 -4.10 8.72
C LEU A 230 5.90 -4.76 7.35
N ASP A 231 5.36 -4.06 6.34
CA ASP A 231 5.12 -4.64 5.00
C ASP A 231 4.75 -3.55 3.95
N PRO A 232 5.73 -2.84 3.36
CA PRO A 232 5.45 -1.89 2.30
C PRO A 232 5.08 -2.61 0.99
N LYS A 233 3.96 -2.22 0.39
CA LYS A 233 3.47 -2.73 -0.92
C LYS A 233 3.56 -1.62 -1.97
N LEU A 234 3.56 -1.97 -3.27
CA LEU A 234 3.67 -1.01 -4.39
C LEU A 234 2.70 0.17 -4.26
N ARG A 235 1.45 -0.13 -3.87
CA ARG A 235 0.39 0.84 -3.56
C ARG A 235 0.73 1.91 -2.53
N HIS A 236 1.67 1.65 -1.62
CA HIS A 236 2.13 2.64 -0.64
C HIS A 236 3.08 3.66 -1.30
N HIS A 237 3.96 3.17 -2.18
CA HIS A 237 5.02 3.98 -2.79
C HIS A 237 4.48 4.93 -3.85
N GLY A 238 3.33 4.66 -4.46
CA GLY A 238 2.71 5.53 -5.48
C GLY A 238 2.52 6.99 -5.05
N HIS A 239 2.39 7.26 -3.75
CA HIS A 239 2.30 8.62 -3.21
C HIS A 239 3.54 9.48 -3.52
N LEU A 240 4.73 8.87 -3.61
CA LEU A 240 5.98 9.57 -3.94
C LEU A 240 5.92 10.21 -5.33
N PHE A 241 5.40 9.47 -6.31
CA PHE A 241 5.21 9.98 -7.68
C PHE A 241 4.13 11.08 -7.72
N ILE A 242 3.02 10.91 -6.98
CA ILE A 242 1.98 11.95 -6.88
C ILE A 242 2.54 13.24 -6.26
N LEU A 243 3.41 13.15 -5.26
CA LEU A 243 4.06 14.31 -4.64
C LEU A 243 5.00 15.05 -5.60
N LEU A 244 5.66 14.34 -6.53
CA LEU A 244 6.39 15.00 -7.61
C LEU A 244 5.42 15.79 -8.50
N ILE A 245 4.30 15.18 -8.92
CA ILE A 245 3.28 15.87 -9.75
C ILE A 245 2.78 17.14 -9.03
N VAL A 246 2.49 17.04 -7.73
CA VAL A 246 2.12 18.20 -6.90
C VAL A 246 3.20 19.27 -6.96
N GLY A 247 4.47 18.92 -6.70
CA GLY A 247 5.59 19.86 -6.78
C GLY A 247 5.72 20.56 -8.13
N LEU A 248 5.62 19.80 -9.23
CA LEU A 248 5.69 20.31 -10.60
C LEU A 248 4.50 21.23 -10.93
N TRP A 249 3.30 20.90 -10.45
CA TRP A 249 2.09 21.74 -10.60
C TRP A 249 2.29 23.10 -9.93
N LEU A 250 2.80 23.10 -8.69
CA LEU A 250 3.03 24.34 -7.94
C LEU A 250 4.00 25.28 -8.68
N ILE A 251 5.06 24.74 -9.31
CA ILE A 251 5.97 25.54 -10.16
C ILE A 251 5.23 26.18 -11.31
N SER A 252 4.48 25.38 -12.08
CA SER A 252 3.74 25.85 -13.25
C SER A 252 2.79 27.00 -12.88
N SER A 253 2.07 26.87 -11.76
CA SER A 253 1.16 27.91 -11.27
C SER A 253 1.88 29.21 -10.86
N SER A 254 3.08 29.11 -10.28
CA SER A 254 3.85 30.26 -9.82
C SER A 254 4.40 31.10 -10.98
N GLN A 255 4.77 30.45 -12.09
CA GLN A 255 5.33 31.10 -13.27
C GLN A 255 4.28 31.80 -14.13
N HIS A 256 3.02 31.32 -14.12
CA HIS A 256 1.94 31.98 -14.84
C HIS A 256 1.63 33.38 -14.30
N MET A 257 1.92 33.62 -13.01
CA MET A 257 1.62 34.86 -12.30
C MET A 257 2.76 35.90 -12.35
N SER A 258 3.97 35.50 -12.77
CA SER A 258 5.13 36.40 -12.90
C SER A 258 5.54 36.54 -14.37
N ASN A 259 5.17 37.67 -14.99
CA ASN A 259 5.54 37.96 -16.38
C ASN A 259 7.07 38.11 -16.59
N SER A 260 7.86 38.38 -15.54
CA SER A 260 9.32 38.59 -15.69
C SER A 260 10.14 37.28 -15.68
N LEU A 261 9.59 36.16 -15.22
CA LEU A 261 10.27 34.85 -15.20
C LEU A 261 10.06 34.03 -16.49
N LYS A 262 9.21 34.50 -17.41
CA LYS A 262 8.88 33.80 -18.67
C LYS A 262 10.09 33.56 -19.57
N GLN A 263 11.11 34.41 -19.51
CA GLN A 263 12.25 34.36 -20.43
C GLN A 263 13.40 33.48 -19.93
N GLN A 264 13.55 33.28 -18.61
CA GLN A 264 14.71 32.59 -18.02
C GLN A 264 14.54 31.07 -17.84
N ASN A 265 13.32 30.53 -17.80
CA ASN A 265 13.07 29.11 -17.46
C ASN A 265 12.46 28.24 -18.58
N SER A 266 12.49 28.67 -19.85
CA SER A 266 11.91 27.88 -20.95
C SER A 266 12.58 26.51 -21.16
N VAL A 267 13.86 26.39 -20.78
CA VAL A 267 14.60 25.13 -20.84
C VAL A 267 14.16 24.22 -19.68
N GLN A 268 14.16 24.70 -18.44
CA GLN A 268 13.70 23.93 -17.28
C GLN A 268 12.27 23.41 -17.45
N LEU A 269 11.34 24.24 -17.92
CA LEU A 269 9.96 23.83 -18.24
C LEU A 269 9.90 22.73 -19.31
N ARG A 270 10.73 22.84 -20.36
CA ARG A 270 10.85 21.79 -21.38
C ARG A 270 11.35 20.50 -20.76
N TRP A 271 12.44 20.53 -19.99
CA TRP A 271 12.97 19.35 -19.30
C TRP A 271 11.95 18.75 -18.32
N MET A 272 11.22 19.57 -17.56
CA MET A 272 10.12 19.12 -16.69
C MET A 272 9.05 18.37 -17.48
N SER A 273 8.65 18.90 -18.64
CA SER A 273 7.65 18.27 -19.51
C SER A 273 8.14 16.93 -20.05
N HIS A 274 9.39 16.85 -20.54
CA HIS A 274 9.96 15.59 -21.05
C HIS A 274 10.11 14.57 -19.91
N TRP A 275 10.64 14.99 -18.76
CA TRP A 275 10.83 14.14 -17.58
C TRP A 275 9.50 13.56 -17.09
N LEU A 276 8.47 14.39 -16.98
CA LEU A 276 7.13 13.95 -16.61
C LEU A 276 6.53 13.04 -17.69
N SER A 277 6.68 13.39 -18.98
CA SER A 277 6.14 12.59 -20.09
C SER A 277 6.73 11.19 -20.13
N VAL A 278 8.04 11.04 -19.90
CA VAL A 278 8.70 9.72 -19.83
C VAL A 278 8.06 8.85 -18.75
N PHE A 279 7.93 9.33 -17.52
CA PHE A 279 7.28 8.55 -16.46
C PHE A 279 5.80 8.31 -16.71
N LEU A 280 5.09 9.28 -17.29
CA LEU A 280 3.69 9.10 -17.64
C LEU A 280 3.51 8.00 -18.70
N CYS A 281 4.40 7.92 -19.69
CA CYS A 281 4.41 6.85 -20.69
C CYS A 281 4.74 5.49 -20.05
N LEU A 282 5.77 5.40 -19.20
CA LEU A 282 6.10 4.15 -18.49
C LEU A 282 4.94 3.66 -17.63
N GLN A 283 4.31 4.58 -16.89
CA GLN A 283 3.11 4.31 -16.10
C GLN A 283 1.88 4.00 -16.96
N LEU A 284 1.82 4.47 -18.20
CA LEU A 284 0.76 4.13 -19.14
C LEU A 284 0.89 2.67 -19.57
N VAL A 285 2.08 2.28 -20.02
CA VAL A 285 2.39 0.91 -20.45
C VAL A 285 2.12 -0.09 -19.32
N ALA A 286 2.64 0.17 -18.12
CA ALA A 286 2.39 -0.69 -16.96
C ALA A 286 0.90 -0.79 -16.60
N GLY A 287 0.13 0.30 -16.75
CA GLY A 287 -1.29 0.31 -16.42
C GLY A 287 -2.13 -0.46 -17.42
N VAL A 288 -1.82 -0.33 -18.71
CA VAL A 288 -2.44 -1.13 -19.79
C VAL A 288 -2.15 -2.61 -19.57
N TYR A 289 -0.92 -2.97 -19.22
CA TYR A 289 -0.55 -4.34 -18.90
C TYR A 289 -1.35 -4.89 -17.71
N ALA A 290 -1.32 -4.20 -16.57
CA ALA A 290 -2.02 -4.62 -15.35
C ALA A 290 -3.53 -4.78 -15.57
N TYR A 291 -4.15 -3.81 -16.26
CA TYR A 291 -5.57 -3.87 -16.62
C TYR A 291 -5.88 -5.06 -17.53
N SER A 292 -5.02 -5.31 -18.53
CA SER A 292 -5.21 -6.44 -19.44
C SER A 292 -5.09 -7.78 -18.71
N MET A 293 -4.16 -7.91 -17.76
CA MET A 293 -4.01 -9.12 -16.96
C MET A 293 -5.22 -9.36 -16.05
N ASP A 294 -5.78 -8.32 -15.44
CA ASP A 294 -6.99 -8.41 -14.60
C ASP A 294 -8.25 -8.82 -15.37
N LEU A 295 -8.31 -8.52 -16.69
CA LEU A 295 -9.36 -9.04 -17.56
C LEU A 295 -9.16 -10.53 -17.92
N LEU A 296 -7.91 -11.00 -17.93
CA LEU A 296 -7.57 -12.36 -18.36
C LEU A 296 -7.48 -13.35 -17.19
N ARG A 297 -7.15 -12.88 -16.00
CA ARG A 297 -6.93 -13.69 -14.80
C ARG A 297 -7.68 -13.11 -13.62
N PRO A 298 -8.29 -13.95 -12.75
CA PRO A 298 -8.96 -13.47 -11.56
C PRO A 298 -7.94 -12.84 -10.60
N PHE A 299 -8.28 -11.69 -10.03
CA PHE A 299 -7.45 -11.09 -8.99
C PHE A 299 -7.32 -12.00 -7.76
N SER A 300 -8.43 -12.66 -7.38
CA SER A 300 -8.53 -13.62 -6.29
C SER A 300 -9.33 -14.85 -6.74
N VAL A 301 -8.80 -16.05 -6.45
CA VAL A 301 -9.49 -17.33 -6.71
C VAL A 301 -10.56 -17.65 -5.66
N MET A 302 -10.63 -16.93 -4.54
CA MET A 302 -11.68 -17.13 -3.53
C MET A 302 -13.08 -16.84 -4.06
N LYS A 303 -13.21 -15.98 -5.08
CA LYS A 303 -14.48 -15.78 -5.77
C LYS A 303 -14.94 -17.05 -6.48
N LEU A 304 -14.03 -17.72 -7.21
CA LEU A 304 -14.34 -18.97 -7.89
C LEU A 304 -14.71 -20.07 -6.90
N ALA A 305 -14.00 -20.12 -5.77
CA ALA A 305 -14.35 -21.03 -4.67
C ALA A 305 -15.75 -20.76 -4.11
N ALA A 306 -16.13 -19.49 -3.92
CA ALA A 306 -17.47 -19.12 -3.48
C ALA A 306 -18.55 -19.55 -4.49
N ASP A 307 -18.34 -19.25 -5.78
CA ASP A 307 -19.25 -19.61 -6.87
C ASP A 307 -19.41 -21.15 -6.98
N TYR A 308 -18.32 -21.90 -6.75
CA TYR A 308 -18.36 -23.36 -6.71
C TYR A 308 -19.21 -23.87 -5.54
N LEU A 309 -18.99 -23.35 -4.32
CA LEU A 309 -19.76 -23.76 -3.15
C LEU A 309 -21.25 -23.46 -3.31
N GLN A 310 -21.61 -22.32 -3.92
CA GLN A 310 -23.00 -21.95 -4.18
C GLN A 310 -23.65 -22.84 -5.25
N SER A 311 -22.94 -23.16 -6.34
CA SER A 311 -23.46 -23.98 -7.43
C SER A 311 -23.63 -25.46 -7.07
N HIS A 312 -22.91 -25.94 -6.05
CA HIS A 312 -22.99 -27.32 -5.55
C HIS A 312 -23.82 -27.46 -4.25
N GLU A 313 -24.54 -26.41 -3.84
CA GLU A 313 -25.36 -26.40 -2.61
C GLU A 313 -24.54 -26.65 -1.31
N LEU A 314 -23.25 -26.33 -1.34
CA LEU A 314 -22.32 -26.52 -0.22
C LEU A 314 -22.18 -25.25 0.65
N GLN A 315 -22.74 -24.11 0.24
CA GLN A 315 -22.61 -22.84 0.95
C GLN A 315 -23.22 -22.84 2.37
N GLU A 316 -24.19 -23.72 2.63
CA GLU A 316 -24.83 -23.84 3.94
C GLU A 316 -24.08 -24.75 4.92
N HIS A 317 -23.11 -25.52 4.44
CA HIS A 317 -22.31 -26.40 5.27
C HIS A 317 -21.43 -25.60 6.24
N PHE A 318 -20.92 -26.27 7.27
CA PHE A 318 -19.94 -25.65 8.14
C PHE A 318 -18.62 -25.47 7.37
N ILE A 319 -18.16 -24.23 7.21
CA ILE A 319 -16.96 -23.91 6.43
C ILE A 319 -15.81 -23.53 7.37
N LEU A 320 -14.69 -24.24 7.23
CA LEU A 320 -13.42 -23.94 7.88
C LEU A 320 -12.46 -23.31 6.87
N GLY A 321 -12.12 -22.04 7.08
CA GLY A 321 -11.13 -21.32 6.30
C GLY A 321 -9.75 -21.31 6.95
N HIS A 322 -8.72 -21.65 6.18
CA HIS A 322 -7.32 -21.52 6.55
C HIS A 322 -6.71 -20.24 5.94
N ARG A 323 -5.80 -19.63 6.70
CA ARG A 323 -5.30 -18.27 6.50
C ARG A 323 -6.42 -17.25 6.55
N TYR A 324 -6.81 -16.91 7.78
CA TYR A 324 -7.79 -15.91 8.17
C TYR A 324 -7.96 -14.69 7.24
N ARG A 325 -6.88 -14.06 6.74
CA ARG A 325 -6.99 -12.92 5.81
C ARG A 325 -7.61 -13.33 4.47
N GLN A 326 -7.10 -14.39 3.86
CA GLN A 326 -7.57 -14.93 2.58
C GLN A 326 -8.96 -15.55 2.74
N ALA A 327 -9.16 -16.33 3.81
CA ALA A 327 -10.45 -16.93 4.12
C ALA A 327 -11.56 -15.88 4.30
N SER A 328 -11.27 -14.70 4.87
CA SER A 328 -12.29 -13.64 5.05
C SER A 328 -12.91 -13.14 3.73
N VAL A 329 -12.20 -13.30 2.60
CA VAL A 329 -12.75 -12.97 1.27
C VAL A 329 -13.94 -13.87 0.96
N LEU A 330 -13.86 -15.15 1.33
CA LEU A 330 -14.95 -16.11 1.13
C LEU A 330 -16.19 -15.74 1.94
N ALA A 331 -16.02 -15.32 3.20
CA ALA A 331 -17.12 -14.85 4.04
C ALA A 331 -17.89 -13.69 3.40
N GLY A 332 -17.17 -12.77 2.74
CA GLY A 332 -17.78 -11.66 2.01
C GLY A 332 -18.59 -12.07 0.78
N TYR A 333 -18.15 -13.07 0.02
CA TYR A 333 -18.89 -13.57 -1.15
C TYR A 333 -20.08 -14.45 -0.79
N LEU A 334 -19.99 -15.20 0.31
CA LEU A 334 -21.08 -16.04 0.81
C LEU A 334 -22.09 -15.27 1.69
N ASP A 335 -21.81 -14.00 1.99
CA ASP A 335 -22.61 -13.13 2.87
C ASP A 335 -22.93 -13.78 4.24
N ARG A 336 -21.96 -14.51 4.80
CA ARG A 336 -22.09 -15.19 6.10
C ARG A 336 -20.76 -15.34 6.81
N GLU A 337 -20.83 -15.61 8.11
CA GLU A 337 -19.66 -15.95 8.90
C GLU A 337 -19.16 -17.36 8.56
N ILE A 338 -17.83 -17.50 8.53
CA ILE A 338 -17.15 -18.79 8.40
C ILE A 338 -16.21 -18.99 9.58
N PHE A 339 -15.82 -20.23 9.83
CA PHE A 339 -14.92 -20.57 10.93
C PHE A 339 -13.47 -20.41 10.51
N TYR A 340 -12.70 -19.59 11.23
CA TYR A 340 -11.29 -19.39 10.93
C TYR A 340 -10.42 -20.32 11.78
N ALA A 341 -9.58 -21.11 11.12
CA ALA A 341 -8.70 -22.06 11.79
C ALA A 341 -7.73 -21.38 12.78
N GLU A 342 -7.24 -20.18 12.46
CA GLU A 342 -6.30 -19.43 13.32
C GLU A 342 -6.94 -18.94 14.61
N SER A 343 -8.14 -18.36 14.52
CA SER A 343 -8.83 -17.73 15.66
C SER A 343 -9.71 -18.69 16.46
N GLN A 344 -10.02 -19.86 15.88
CA GLN A 344 -10.97 -20.83 16.43
C GLN A 344 -12.37 -20.24 16.67
N GLN A 345 -12.79 -19.28 15.84
CA GLN A 345 -14.05 -18.56 15.97
C GLN A 345 -14.70 -18.34 14.59
N LEU A 346 -16.02 -18.18 14.60
CA LEU A 346 -16.78 -17.67 13.46
C LEU A 346 -16.50 -16.17 13.29
N GLY A 347 -16.39 -15.73 12.05
CA GLY A 347 -16.40 -14.30 11.76
C GLY A 347 -16.47 -13.97 10.28
N SER A 348 -16.69 -12.69 10.00
CA SER A 348 -16.79 -12.12 8.65
C SER A 348 -15.61 -11.20 8.29
N PHE A 349 -14.85 -10.72 9.29
CA PHE A 349 -13.74 -9.79 9.09
C PHE A 349 -12.43 -10.37 9.58
N TRP A 350 -11.32 -9.90 8.97
CA TRP A 350 -9.99 -10.21 9.46
C TRP A 350 -9.44 -9.16 10.45
N SER A 351 -8.71 -9.62 11.45
CA SER A 351 -8.02 -8.86 12.50
C SER A 351 -6.53 -9.22 12.53
N ARG A 352 -5.68 -8.25 12.84
CA ARG A 352 -4.22 -8.47 12.91
C ARG A 352 -3.79 -9.19 14.21
N ARG A 353 -4.72 -9.51 15.11
CA ARG A 353 -4.44 -10.16 16.39
C ARG A 353 -3.95 -11.61 16.25
N GLU A 354 -4.42 -12.30 15.23
CA GLU A 354 -4.25 -13.75 15.12
C GLU A 354 -3.00 -14.12 14.31
N LYS A 355 -2.24 -15.09 14.83
CA LYS A 355 -1.04 -15.59 14.16
C LYS A 355 -1.42 -16.67 13.16
N GLU A 356 -0.85 -16.60 11.97
CA GLU A 356 -1.00 -17.64 10.95
C GLU A 356 -0.56 -19.02 11.47
N ILE A 357 -1.36 -20.05 11.17
CA ILE A 357 -0.99 -21.44 11.42
C ILE A 357 0.00 -21.86 10.33
N LYS A 358 1.30 -21.80 10.64
CA LYS A 358 2.36 -22.24 9.71
C LYS A 358 2.59 -23.76 9.72
N SER A 359 2.15 -24.46 10.77
CA SER A 359 2.40 -25.88 10.96
C SER A 359 1.20 -26.71 10.51
N GLU A 360 1.43 -27.61 9.56
CA GLU A 360 0.44 -28.57 9.07
C GLU A 360 -0.19 -29.39 10.20
N LYS A 361 0.61 -29.84 11.17
CA LYS A 361 0.11 -30.57 12.36
C LYS A 361 -0.91 -29.76 13.15
N LYS A 362 -0.69 -28.46 13.32
CA LYS A 362 -1.64 -27.59 14.04
C LYS A 362 -2.95 -27.41 13.26
N LEU A 363 -2.85 -27.32 11.94
CA LEU A 363 -4.03 -27.23 11.08
C LEU A 363 -4.82 -28.53 11.07
N LEU A 364 -4.16 -29.70 11.02
CA LEU A 364 -4.81 -31.00 11.15
C LEU A 364 -5.54 -31.14 12.49
N ASN A 365 -4.92 -30.72 13.59
CA ASN A 365 -5.57 -30.70 14.90
C ASN A 365 -6.80 -29.78 14.92
N ALA A 366 -6.73 -28.61 14.28
CA ALA A 366 -7.88 -27.69 14.17
C ALA A 366 -9.03 -28.32 13.36
N VAL A 367 -8.72 -28.99 12.25
CA VAL A 367 -9.71 -29.72 11.44
C VAL A 367 -10.36 -30.83 12.26
N GLN A 368 -9.58 -31.62 13.00
CA GLN A 368 -10.12 -32.69 13.86
C GLN A 368 -11.03 -32.15 14.96
N GLU A 369 -10.65 -31.05 15.61
CA GLU A 369 -11.46 -30.45 16.67
C GLU A 369 -12.80 -29.93 16.13
N VAL A 370 -12.77 -29.22 15.00
CA VAL A 370 -13.98 -28.70 14.34
C VAL A 370 -14.89 -29.84 13.90
N ARG A 371 -14.33 -30.94 13.41
CA ARG A 371 -15.12 -32.13 13.06
C ARG A 371 -15.72 -32.82 14.27
N ARG A 372 -15.02 -32.86 15.40
CA ARG A 372 -15.58 -33.44 16.64
C ARG A 372 -16.74 -32.63 17.19
N GLN A 373 -16.72 -31.31 16.99
CA GLN A 373 -17.76 -30.40 17.47
C GLN A 373 -18.99 -30.34 16.54
N ASN A 374 -18.85 -30.73 15.27
CA ASN A 374 -19.93 -30.65 14.28
C ASN A 374 -20.38 -32.03 13.83
N ASN A 375 -21.69 -32.29 13.87
CA ASN A 375 -22.29 -33.56 13.45
C ASN A 375 -22.66 -33.60 11.94
N SER A 376 -22.20 -32.63 11.16
CA SER A 376 -22.46 -32.51 9.73
C SER A 376 -21.17 -32.53 8.93
N ASP A 377 -21.28 -32.73 7.63
CA ASP A 377 -20.14 -32.58 6.72
C ASP A 377 -19.56 -31.16 6.83
N VAL A 378 -18.22 -31.09 6.82
CA VAL A 378 -17.46 -29.84 6.96
C VAL A 378 -16.71 -29.57 5.68
N VAL A 379 -16.86 -28.37 5.13
CA VAL A 379 -16.09 -27.91 3.98
C VAL A 379 -14.81 -27.23 4.48
N LEU A 380 -13.66 -27.67 3.97
CA LEU A 380 -12.36 -27.08 4.27
C LEU A 380 -11.91 -26.25 3.08
N VAL A 381 -11.49 -25.02 3.34
CA VAL A 381 -10.98 -24.09 2.33
C VAL A 381 -9.56 -23.72 2.68
N LEU A 382 -8.60 -24.28 1.94
CA LEU A 382 -7.17 -24.19 2.26
C LEU A 382 -6.40 -23.49 1.16
N THR A 383 -5.44 -22.62 1.53
CA THR A 383 -4.53 -21.97 0.56
C THR A 383 -3.30 -22.82 0.23
N LYS A 384 -3.22 -24.05 0.73
CA LYS A 384 -2.12 -24.99 0.52
C LYS A 384 -2.69 -26.42 0.48
N PRO A 385 -2.17 -27.30 -0.37
CA PRO A 385 -2.60 -28.68 -0.40
C PRO A 385 -2.09 -29.40 0.85
N ILE A 386 -2.90 -30.32 1.38
CA ILE A 386 -2.55 -31.16 2.54
C ILE A 386 -2.87 -32.60 2.20
N ASN A 387 -1.92 -33.48 2.50
CA ASN A 387 -2.14 -34.92 2.41
C ASN A 387 -2.82 -35.40 3.69
N PHE A 388 -4.15 -35.50 3.65
CA PHE A 388 -4.91 -36.00 4.78
C PHE A 388 -4.72 -37.52 4.96
N PRO A 389 -4.52 -38.00 6.21
CA PRO A 389 -4.60 -39.43 6.52
C PRO A 389 -5.93 -40.03 6.07
N VAL A 390 -5.90 -41.24 5.50
CA VAL A 390 -7.07 -41.93 4.92
C VAL A 390 -8.19 -42.12 5.96
N GLU A 391 -7.82 -42.27 7.23
CA GLU A 391 -8.73 -42.44 8.35
C GLU A 391 -9.66 -41.24 8.56
N LEU A 392 -9.30 -40.07 8.02
CA LEU A 392 -10.11 -38.87 8.17
C LEU A 392 -11.27 -38.79 7.17
N ASN A 393 -11.37 -39.64 6.15
CA ASN A 393 -12.46 -39.60 5.16
C ASN A 393 -12.69 -38.17 4.58
N ILE A 394 -11.60 -37.51 4.21
CA ILE A 394 -11.59 -36.19 3.59
C ILE A 394 -11.33 -36.37 2.10
N VAL A 395 -12.22 -35.83 1.26
CA VAL A 395 -12.13 -35.93 -0.19
C VAL A 395 -11.90 -34.54 -0.77
N GLU A 396 -10.97 -34.42 -1.71
CA GLU A 396 -10.78 -33.18 -2.47
C GLU A 396 -11.97 -32.97 -3.42
N LEU A 397 -12.54 -31.77 -3.38
CA LEU A 397 -13.67 -31.38 -4.22
C LEU A 397 -13.19 -30.74 -5.52
N GLU A 398 -12.39 -29.68 -5.40
CA GLU A 398 -11.91 -28.87 -6.52
C GLU A 398 -10.70 -28.03 -6.07
N SER A 399 -9.86 -27.63 -7.02
CA SER A 399 -8.78 -26.68 -6.79
C SER A 399 -8.80 -25.56 -7.82
N PHE A 400 -8.49 -24.35 -7.36
CA PHE A 400 -8.44 -23.14 -8.18
C PHE A 400 -7.06 -22.51 -8.09
N GLU A 401 -6.44 -22.26 -9.23
CA GLU A 401 -5.10 -21.69 -9.36
C GLU A 401 -5.09 -20.47 -10.28
N GLY A 402 -3.96 -19.76 -10.32
CA GLY A 402 -3.73 -18.67 -11.28
C GLY A 402 -4.23 -17.30 -10.84
N ALA A 403 -4.38 -17.07 -9.53
CA ALA A 403 -4.69 -15.76 -8.98
C ALA A 403 -3.57 -14.74 -9.25
N ILE A 404 -3.92 -13.47 -9.48
CA ILE A 404 -2.92 -12.39 -9.57
C ILE A 404 -2.27 -12.11 -8.20
N GLU A 405 -3.04 -12.20 -7.11
CA GLU A 405 -2.56 -12.06 -5.73
C GLU A 405 -1.69 -13.26 -5.32
N SER A 406 -0.40 -13.03 -5.09
CA SER A 406 0.56 -14.11 -4.76
C SER A 406 0.27 -14.81 -3.43
N SER A 407 -0.38 -14.13 -2.48
CA SER A 407 -0.74 -14.75 -1.20
C SER A 407 -1.93 -15.72 -1.29
N GLU A 408 -2.63 -15.72 -2.43
CA GLU A 408 -3.78 -16.55 -2.81
C GLU A 408 -3.50 -17.34 -4.10
N SER A 409 -2.24 -17.74 -4.33
CA SER A 409 -1.84 -18.40 -5.58
C SER A 409 -2.70 -19.61 -5.96
N ALA A 410 -3.17 -20.36 -4.96
CA ALA A 410 -4.08 -21.47 -5.11
C ALA A 410 -5.02 -21.61 -3.90
N VAL A 411 -6.22 -22.12 -4.15
CA VAL A 411 -7.21 -22.53 -3.13
C VAL A 411 -7.67 -23.95 -3.41
N TYR A 412 -7.68 -24.77 -2.36
CA TYR A 412 -8.08 -26.17 -2.40
C TYR A 412 -9.31 -26.35 -1.52
N LEU A 413 -10.36 -26.93 -2.11
CA LEU A 413 -11.60 -27.25 -1.43
C LEU A 413 -11.62 -28.74 -1.09
N TYR A 414 -11.93 -29.05 0.16
CA TYR A 414 -12.11 -30.42 0.62
C TYR A 414 -13.45 -30.59 1.33
N LEU A 415 -14.02 -31.78 1.23
CA LEU A 415 -15.17 -32.19 2.01
C LEU A 415 -14.74 -33.24 3.04
N ALA A 416 -14.82 -32.86 4.30
CA ALA A 416 -14.67 -33.77 5.41
C ALA A 416 -16.04 -34.36 5.76
N ARG A 417 -16.30 -35.59 5.30
CA ARG A 417 -17.57 -36.27 5.58
C ARG A 417 -17.67 -36.64 7.05
N ASN A 418 -18.88 -36.60 7.60
CA ASN A 418 -19.07 -37.06 8.96
C ASN A 418 -18.73 -38.56 9.06
N LEU A 419 -17.93 -38.92 10.06
CA LEU A 419 -17.76 -40.33 10.43
C LEU A 419 -19.00 -40.66 11.23
N ILE A 420 -19.97 -41.35 10.60
CA ILE A 420 -21.06 -41.98 11.34
C ILE A 420 -20.37 -42.90 12.35
N VAL A 421 -20.37 -42.49 13.61
CA VAL A 421 -20.07 -43.40 14.72
C VAL A 421 -21.31 -44.28 14.81
N GLU A 422 -21.27 -45.43 14.14
CA GLU A 422 -22.20 -46.54 14.43
C GLU A 422 -22.03 -47.02 15.87
#